data_AF-A0A0H3HD62-F1
#
_entry.id   AF-A0A0H3HD62-F1
#
_cell.length_a   1.000
_cell.length_b   1.000
_cell.length_c   1.000
_cell.angle_alpha   90.00
_cell.angle_beta   90.00
_cell.angle_gamma   90.00
#
_symmetry.space_group_name_H-M   'P 1'
#
loop_
_entity.id
_entity.type
_entity.pdbx_description
1 polymer ?
#
loop_
_entity_poly.entity_id
_entity_poly.type
_entity_poly.pdbx_seq_one_letter_code
_entity_poly.pdbx_strand_id
1 'polypeptide(L)'
;MYTPDAMKLSDKKHIFDFIDTYSFGLVVSPTLNASHFPFILDRSSSSQGILLSHMARANPLWKDFDGKRVLAIFQGPHSYVSPTWYQTSPAVPTWNYTAIHCYGTVSLVPVNELRTVMDALVHKHEPTLQAQKDVMPKAFIEEN
;
A
#
# COMPACT_ATOMS: atom_id res chain seq x y z
N MET A 1 -12.65 9.37 5.51
CA MET A 1 -13.31 9.78 4.25
C MET A 1 -14.81 9.61 4.45
N TYR A 2 -15.63 10.48 3.87
CA TYR A 2 -17.08 10.24 3.82
C TYR A 2 -17.35 9.16 2.76
N THR A 3 -17.94 8.05 3.17
CA THR A 3 -18.28 6.94 2.28
C THR A 3 -19.76 6.64 2.46
N PRO A 4 -20.62 6.95 1.48
CA PRO A 4 -22.03 6.56 1.52
C PRO A 4 -22.17 5.05 1.73
N ASP A 5 -23.20 4.61 2.45
CA ASP A 5 -23.37 3.19 2.81
C ASP A 5 -23.41 2.27 1.58
N ALA A 6 -24.07 2.70 0.50
CA ALA A 6 -24.14 1.96 -0.76
C ALA A 6 -22.79 1.76 -1.45
N MET A 7 -21.77 2.56 -1.09
CA MET A 7 -20.42 2.53 -1.66
C MET A 7 -19.40 1.90 -0.70
N LYS A 8 -19.84 1.46 0.48
CA LYS A 8 -18.95 1.01 1.55
C LYS A 8 -18.57 -0.46 1.36
N LEU A 9 -17.30 -0.70 1.03
CA LEU A 9 -16.72 -2.04 1.10
C LEU A 9 -16.38 -2.39 2.56
N SER A 10 -17.10 -3.37 3.13
CA SER A 10 -16.89 -3.81 4.53
C SER A 10 -16.37 -5.25 4.64
N ASP A 11 -16.35 -6.00 3.53
CA ASP A 11 -15.80 -7.34 3.51
C ASP A 11 -14.28 -7.29 3.61
N LYS A 12 -13.75 -7.82 4.72
CA LYS A 12 -12.32 -7.84 5.02
C LYS A 12 -11.50 -8.60 3.96
N LYS A 13 -12.02 -9.70 3.41
CA LYS A 13 -11.32 -10.46 2.37
C LYS A 13 -11.16 -9.60 1.13
N HIS A 14 -12.22 -8.92 0.69
CA HIS A 14 -12.14 -8.00 -0.45
C HIS A 14 -11.21 -6.81 -0.19
N ILE A 15 -11.20 -6.26 1.02
CA ILE A 15 -10.26 -5.20 1.42
C ILE A 15 -8.82 -5.69 1.28
N PHE A 16 -8.53 -6.88 1.78
CA PHE A 16 -7.18 -7.46 1.75
C PHE A 16 -6.73 -7.77 0.32
N ASP A 17 -7.60 -8.39 -0.47
CA ASP A 17 -7.32 -8.71 -1.87
C ASP A 17 -7.10 -7.43 -2.70
N PHE A 18 -7.84 -6.35 -2.40
CA PHE A 18 -7.64 -5.05 -3.02
C PHE A 18 -6.26 -4.45 -2.67
N ILE A 19 -5.88 -4.45 -1.39
CA ILE A 19 -4.56 -3.97 -0.95
C ILE A 19 -3.45 -4.76 -1.64
N ASP A 20 -3.60 -6.08 -1.76
CA ASP A 20 -2.60 -6.91 -2.43
C ASP A 20 -2.47 -6.62 -3.93
N THR A 21 -3.59 -6.32 -4.58
CA THR A 21 -3.63 -5.96 -6.01
C THR A 21 -3.04 -4.58 -6.27
N TYR A 22 -3.41 -3.57 -5.46
CA TYR A 22 -3.02 -2.17 -5.62
C TYR A 22 -1.96 -1.78 -4.60
N SER A 23 -0.92 -2.61 -4.43
CA SER A 23 -0.02 -2.55 -3.27
C SER A 23 0.99 -1.42 -3.26
N PHE A 24 1.04 -0.57 -4.28
CA PHE A 24 1.85 0.64 -4.28
C PHE A 24 1.05 1.80 -3.66
N GLY A 25 1.12 1.90 -2.34
CA GLY A 25 0.29 2.82 -1.55
C GLY A 25 0.98 4.14 -1.25
N LEU A 26 0.19 5.16 -0.94
CA LEU A 26 0.64 6.47 -0.45
C LEU A 26 0.50 6.52 1.07
N VAL A 27 1.58 6.85 1.80
CA VAL A 27 1.52 7.09 3.24
C VAL A 27 1.64 8.58 3.51
N VAL A 28 0.76 9.09 4.37
CA VAL A 28 0.72 10.49 4.81
C VAL A 28 1.01 10.56 6.32
N SER A 29 2.02 11.33 6.69
CA SER A 29 2.42 11.58 8.09
C SER A 29 1.47 12.60 8.77
N PRO A 30 1.54 12.74 10.10
CA PRO A 30 0.84 13.81 10.82
C PRO A 30 1.27 15.23 10.39
N THR A 31 2.50 15.38 9.89
CA THR A 31 3.08 16.63 9.38
C THR A 31 2.73 16.89 7.91
N LEU A 32 1.84 16.08 7.33
CA LEU A 32 1.42 16.15 5.93
C LEU A 32 2.53 15.91 4.92
N ASN A 33 3.64 15.28 5.34
CA ASN A 33 4.60 14.71 4.42
C ASN A 33 4.06 13.39 3.87
N ALA A 34 4.29 13.14 2.59
CA ALA A 34 3.76 11.96 1.93
C ALA A 34 4.80 11.27 1.05
N SER A 35 4.75 9.95 0.99
CA SER A 35 5.61 9.16 0.10
C SER A 35 4.93 7.86 -0.30
N HIS A 36 5.32 7.35 -1.47
CA HIS A 36 4.77 6.14 -2.05
C HIS A 36 5.66 4.95 -1.73
N PHE A 37 5.04 3.84 -1.34
CA PHE A 37 5.74 2.63 -0.90
C PHE A 37 5.08 1.38 -1.48
N PRO A 38 5.88 0.36 -1.88
CA PRO A 38 5.35 -0.96 -2.17
C PRO A 38 5.08 -1.69 -0.86
N PHE A 39 3.89 -2.28 -0.72
CA PHE A 39 3.47 -2.98 0.49
C PHE A 39 3.31 -4.49 0.30
N ILE A 40 3.64 -5.21 1.37
CA ILE A 40 3.14 -6.56 1.64
C ILE A 40 2.12 -6.45 2.76
N LEU A 41 0.97 -7.11 2.58
CA LEU A 41 -0.02 -7.26 3.63
C LEU A 41 0.20 -8.61 4.33
N ASP A 42 0.69 -8.57 5.57
CA ASP A 42 0.66 -9.73 6.44
C ASP A 42 -0.75 -9.89 7.03
N ARG A 43 -1.44 -10.93 6.58
CA ARG A 43 -2.82 -11.25 6.98
C ARG A 43 -2.89 -12.07 8.28
N SER A 44 -1.77 -12.59 8.75
CA SER A 44 -1.69 -13.64 9.78
C SER A 44 -1.39 -13.10 11.18
N SER A 45 -0.54 -12.08 11.29
CA SER A 45 -0.07 -11.55 12.58
C SER A 45 -1.11 -10.74 13.35
N SER A 46 -2.21 -10.32 12.71
CA SER A 46 -3.26 -9.52 13.34
C SER A 46 -4.62 -9.74 12.67
N SER A 47 -5.70 -9.64 13.46
CA SER A 47 -7.06 -9.64 12.94
C SER A 47 -7.35 -8.44 12.01
N GLN A 48 -6.55 -7.38 12.05
CA GLN A 48 -6.64 -6.25 11.12
C GLN A 48 -5.60 -6.29 10.00
N GLY A 49 -4.67 -7.25 10.03
CA GLY A 49 -3.51 -7.31 9.15
C GLY A 49 -2.43 -6.29 9.54
N ILE A 50 -1.22 -6.48 8.99
CA ILE A 50 -0.08 -5.58 9.16
C ILE A 50 0.45 -5.22 7.77
N LEU A 51 0.68 -3.93 7.53
CA LEU A 51 1.29 -3.43 6.30
C LEU A 51 2.79 -3.32 6.50
N LEU A 52 3.55 -4.06 5.69
CA LEU A 52 5.01 -4.11 5.73
C LEU A 52 5.58 -3.42 4.48
N SER A 53 6.58 -2.57 4.67
CA SER A 53 7.33 -1.94 3.60
C SER A 53 8.75 -1.60 4.07
N HIS A 54 9.57 -1.03 3.20
CA HIS A 54 10.89 -0.55 3.52
C HIS A 54 11.15 0.80 2.85
N MET A 55 12.14 1.50 3.37
CA MET A 55 12.61 2.75 2.79
C MET A 55 14.10 2.92 3.01
N ALA A 56 14.75 3.66 2.12
CA ALA A 56 16.15 3.97 2.28
C ALA A 56 16.40 4.73 3.60
N ARG A 57 17.38 4.29 4.39
CA ARG A 57 17.76 4.93 5.66
C ARG A 57 18.12 6.41 5.50
N ALA A 58 18.67 6.78 4.35
CA ALA A 58 19.04 8.16 4.00
C ALA A 58 17.82 9.08 3.77
N ASN A 59 16.64 8.53 3.49
CA ASN A 59 15.42 9.33 3.38
C ASN A 59 14.96 9.71 4.80
N PRO A 60 15.00 11.00 5.20
CA PRO A 60 14.70 11.39 6.58
C PRO A 60 13.24 11.18 6.99
N LEU A 61 12.35 10.90 6.03
CA LEU A 61 10.91 10.79 6.24
C LEU A 61 10.52 9.66 7.22
N TRP A 62 11.36 8.64 7.44
CA TRP A 62 11.08 7.59 8.43
C TRP A 62 10.90 8.17 9.84
N LYS A 63 11.55 9.31 10.15
CA LYS A 63 11.44 9.99 11.45
C LYS A 63 10.07 10.60 11.68
N ASP A 64 9.35 10.94 10.60
CA ASP A 64 8.00 11.48 10.65
C ASP A 64 6.93 10.38 10.77
N PHE A 65 7.32 9.13 10.54
CA PHE A 65 6.44 7.97 10.63
C PHE A 65 6.62 7.21 11.95
N ASP A 66 7.85 7.01 12.41
CA ASP A 66 8.13 6.12 13.55
C ASP A 66 7.37 6.53 14.82
N GLY A 67 6.62 5.56 15.38
CA GLY A 67 5.74 5.76 16.53
C GLY A 67 4.56 6.70 16.28
N LYS A 68 4.29 7.10 15.03
CA LYS A 68 3.21 8.02 14.67
C LYS A 68 2.04 7.29 14.04
N ARG A 69 0.84 7.80 14.31
CA ARG A 69 -0.38 7.39 13.62
C ARG A 69 -0.41 8.04 12.24
N VAL A 70 -0.49 7.24 11.19
CA VAL A 70 -0.47 7.67 9.79
C VAL A 70 -1.72 7.21 9.05
N LEU A 71 -1.88 7.74 7.84
CA LEU A 71 -2.85 7.26 6.86
C LEU A 71 -2.09 6.61 5.69
N ALA A 72 -2.38 5.34 5.41
CA ALA A 72 -1.98 4.68 4.17
C ALA A 72 -3.18 4.59 3.21
N ILE A 73 -2.97 4.96 1.95
CA ILE A 73 -3.98 5.03 0.91
C ILE A 73 -3.59 4.08 -0.21
N PHE A 74 -4.50 3.15 -0.53
CA PHE A 74 -4.39 2.27 -1.68
C PHE A 74 -5.45 2.69 -2.69
N GLN A 75 -5.02 3.09 -3.89
CA GLN A 75 -5.89 3.60 -4.93
C GLN A 75 -6.05 2.56 -6.04
N GLY A 76 -7.29 2.24 -6.35
CA GLY A 76 -7.65 1.36 -7.45
C GLY A 76 -8.05 2.15 -8.70
N PRO A 77 -8.75 1.51 -9.65
CA PRO A 77 -9.18 2.14 -10.88
C PRO A 77 -10.14 3.28 -10.61
N HIS A 78 -10.08 4.30 -11.46
CA HIS A 78 -10.97 5.44 -11.45
C HIS A 78 -11.23 5.95 -12.87
N SER A 79 -12.41 6.52 -13.11
CA SER A 79 -12.74 7.12 -14.40
C SER A 79 -13.89 8.10 -14.29
N TYR A 80 -13.94 9.06 -15.21
CA TYR A 80 -15.07 9.93 -15.40
C TYR A 80 -16.27 9.15 -15.96
N VAL A 81 -17.47 9.48 -15.49
CA VAL A 81 -18.74 8.94 -15.99
C VAL A 81 -19.57 10.07 -16.54
N SER A 82 -19.72 10.09 -17.87
CA SER A 82 -20.46 11.14 -18.57
C SER A 82 -21.96 10.95 -18.44
N PRO A 83 -22.73 12.01 -18.15
CA PRO A 83 -24.19 11.92 -18.14
C PRO A 83 -24.75 11.63 -19.54
N THR A 84 -23.97 11.90 -20.61
CA THR A 84 -24.36 11.61 -22.00
C THR A 84 -24.40 10.13 -22.33
N TRP A 85 -23.90 9.25 -21.46
CA TRP A 85 -23.95 7.79 -21.65
C TRP A 85 -25.29 7.19 -21.21
N TYR A 86 -26.07 7.92 -20.40
CA TYR A 86 -27.37 7.45 -19.92
C TYR A 86 -28.48 7.73 -20.94
N GLN A 87 -29.47 6.83 -20.98
CA GLN A 87 -30.69 7.04 -21.76
C GLN A 87 -31.71 7.95 -21.03
N THR A 88 -31.52 8.16 -19.72
CA THR A 88 -32.43 8.92 -18.85
C THR A 88 -31.90 10.32 -18.56
N SER A 89 -32.81 11.28 -18.43
CA SER A 89 -32.52 12.69 -18.13
C SER A 89 -33.53 13.24 -17.11
N PRO A 90 -33.11 14.09 -16.15
CA PRO A 90 -31.76 14.61 -15.96
C PRO A 90 -30.80 13.63 -15.26
N ALA A 91 -29.52 13.69 -15.61
CA ALA A 91 -28.43 12.93 -14.99
C ALA A 91 -27.24 13.86 -14.64
N VAL A 92 -26.44 13.48 -13.63
CA VAL A 92 -25.30 14.27 -13.14
C VAL A 92 -23.97 13.64 -13.56
N PRO A 93 -22.96 14.45 -13.93
CA PRO A 93 -21.60 13.94 -14.16
C PRO A 93 -20.97 13.48 -12.84
N THR A 94 -20.16 12.43 -12.90
CA THR A 94 -19.47 11.91 -11.70
C THR A 94 -18.12 11.28 -12.05
N TRP A 95 -17.33 10.96 -11.02
CA TRP A 95 -16.13 10.14 -11.10
C TRP A 95 -16.32 8.88 -10.28
N ASN A 96 -16.20 7.73 -10.93
CA ASN A 96 -16.11 6.45 -10.23
C ASN A 96 -14.67 6.23 -9.81
N TYR A 97 -14.46 5.75 -8.60
CA TYR A 97 -13.14 5.36 -8.09
C TYR A 97 -13.29 4.28 -7.03
N THR A 98 -12.17 3.63 -6.72
CA THR A 98 -12.05 2.72 -5.59
C THR A 98 -10.81 3.07 -4.80
N ALA A 99 -10.91 3.09 -3.47
CA ALA A 99 -9.78 3.37 -2.59
C ALA A 99 -9.99 2.72 -1.22
N ILE A 100 -8.88 2.35 -0.58
CA ILE A 100 -8.85 1.87 0.80
C ILE A 100 -7.93 2.76 1.61
N HIS A 101 -8.47 3.27 2.72
CA HIS A 101 -7.74 4.07 3.70
C HIS A 101 -7.47 3.23 4.95
N CYS A 102 -6.21 2.96 5.23
CA CYS A 102 -5.75 2.26 6.42
C CYS A 102 -5.17 3.26 7.42
N TYR A 103 -5.64 3.21 8.66
CA TYR A 103 -5.14 4.06 9.74
C TYR A 103 -4.43 3.19 10.76
N GLY A 104 -3.16 3.47 11.03
CA GLY A 104 -2.33 2.65 11.92
C GLY A 104 -1.16 3.43 12.48
N THR A 105 -0.49 2.85 13.46
CA THR A 105 0.77 3.40 14.01
C THR A 105 1.94 2.69 13.34
N VAL A 106 2.90 3.45 12.81
CA VAL A 106 4.10 2.87 12.22
C VAL A 106 5.09 2.53 13.32
N SER A 107 5.78 1.41 13.16
CA SER A 107 6.91 1.02 14.00
C SER A 107 8.04 0.54 13.12
N LEU A 108 9.26 0.99 13.40
CA LEU A 108 10.44 0.48 12.70
C LEU A 108 10.65 -0.99 13.02
N VAL A 109 10.82 -1.79 11.97
CA VAL A 109 11.11 -3.21 12.06
C VAL A 109 12.61 -3.39 12.36
N PRO A 110 12.99 -4.31 13.28
CA PRO A 110 14.40 -4.62 13.52
C PRO A 110 15.13 -5.09 12.25
N VAL A 111 16.43 -4.84 12.16
CA VAL A 111 17.21 -5.12 10.93
C VAL A 111 17.17 -6.60 10.53
N ASN A 112 17.14 -7.51 11.52
CA ASN A 112 17.04 -8.95 11.28
C ASN A 112 15.69 -9.39 10.66
N GLU A 113 14.65 -8.59 10.79
CA GLU A 113 13.33 -8.84 10.17
C GLU A 113 13.14 -8.08 8.85
N LEU A 114 13.91 -7.01 8.62
CA LEU A 114 13.88 -6.22 7.38
C LEU A 114 14.15 -7.08 6.14
N ARG A 115 15.09 -8.03 6.23
CA ARG A 115 15.44 -8.91 5.12
C ARG A 115 14.24 -9.72 4.64
N THR A 116 13.46 -10.27 5.57
CA THR A 116 12.23 -11.01 5.27
C THR A 116 11.22 -10.15 4.51
N VAL A 117 11.05 -8.88 4.90
CA VAL A 117 10.15 -7.94 4.21
C VAL A 117 10.65 -7.64 2.80
N MET A 118 11.95 -7.39 2.64
CA MET A 118 12.56 -7.15 1.33
C MET A 118 12.43 -8.36 0.41
N ASP A 119 12.76 -9.56 0.91
CA ASP A 119 12.68 -10.79 0.13
C ASP A 119 11.22 -11.10 -0.27
N ALA A 120 10.24 -10.81 0.60
CA ALA A 120 8.81 -10.95 0.28
C ALA A 120 8.35 -9.98 -0.82
N LEU A 121 8.82 -8.72 -0.78
CA LEU A 121 8.56 -7.74 -1.84
C LEU A 121 9.18 -8.15 -3.17
N VAL A 122 10.44 -8.60 -3.14
CA VAL A 122 11.10 -9.13 -4.34
C VAL A 122 10.34 -10.33 -4.88
N HIS A 123 9.98 -11.30 -4.04
CA HIS A 123 9.23 -12.48 -4.47
C HIS A 123 7.86 -12.13 -5.08
N LYS A 124 7.16 -11.13 -4.53
CA LYS A 124 5.86 -10.67 -5.05
C LYS A 124 5.97 -10.09 -6.47
N HIS A 125 7.02 -9.34 -6.74
CA HIS A 125 7.17 -8.62 -8.02
C HIS A 125 8.02 -9.37 -9.04
N GLU A 126 8.94 -10.21 -8.58
CA GLU A 126 9.93 -10.93 -9.36
C GLU A 126 10.10 -12.37 -8.83
N PRO A 127 9.07 -13.23 -8.94
CA PRO A 127 9.09 -14.57 -8.35
C PRO A 127 10.22 -15.46 -8.87
N THR A 128 10.74 -15.19 -10.08
CA THR A 128 11.84 -15.95 -10.70
C THR A 128 13.23 -15.40 -10.38
N LEU A 129 13.36 -14.17 -9.86
CA LEU A 129 14.66 -13.51 -9.65
C LEU A 129 15.48 -14.15 -8.54
N GLN A 130 14.86 -14.80 -7.57
CA GLN A 130 15.56 -15.53 -6.50
C GLN A 130 16.45 -16.67 -7.04
N ALA A 131 16.15 -17.19 -8.24
CA ALA A 131 16.96 -18.20 -8.91
C ALA A 131 18.13 -17.60 -9.72
N GLN A 132 18.17 -16.27 -9.91
CA GLN A 132 19.15 -15.56 -10.74
C GLN A 132 20.01 -14.62 -9.89
N LYS A 133 20.87 -15.21 -9.05
CA LYS A 133 21.71 -14.46 -8.08
C LYS A 133 22.73 -13.52 -8.73
N ASP A 134 23.04 -13.68 -10.01
CA ASP A 134 24.03 -12.88 -10.72
C ASP A 134 23.49 -11.51 -11.20
N VAL A 135 22.18 -11.27 -11.08
CA VAL A 135 21.53 -10.04 -11.58
C VAL A 135 21.62 -8.88 -10.57
N MET A 136 21.72 -9.19 -9.27
CA MET A 136 21.83 -8.16 -8.24
C MET A 136 23.30 -7.82 -7.96
N PRO A 137 23.65 -6.52 -7.77
CA PRO A 137 24.99 -6.14 -7.36
C PRO A 137 25.41 -6.86 -6.08
N LYS A 138 26.64 -7.38 -6.02
CA LYS A 138 27.12 -8.13 -4.83
C LYS A 138 26.97 -7.35 -3.52
N ALA A 139 27.11 -6.02 -3.57
CA ALA A 139 26.87 -5.15 -2.41
C ALA A 139 25.46 -5.28 -1.80
N PHE A 140 24.44 -5.65 -2.58
CA PHE A 140 23.07 -5.90 -2.10
C PHE A 140 22.84 -7.34 -1.63
N ILE A 141 23.74 -8.26 -1.98
CA ILE A 141 23.69 -9.68 -1.61
C ILE A 141 24.51 -9.93 -0.32
N GLU A 142 25.62 -9.21 -0.13
CA GLU A 142 26.65 -9.52 0.86
C GLU A 142 26.75 -8.52 2.03
N GLU A 143 26.03 -7.38 2.02
CA GLU A 143 26.06 -6.44 3.15
C GLU A 143 25.03 -6.79 4.26
N ASN A 144 25.53 -7.59 5.22
CA ASN A 144 25.22 -7.74 6.66
C ASN A 144 23.78 -8.06 7.13
#